data_AF-A0A1Q3PFY0-F1
#
_entry.id   AF-A0A1Q3PFY0-F1
#
_cell.length_a   1.000
_cell.length_b   1.000
_cell.length_c   1.000
_cell.angle_alpha   90.00
_cell.angle_beta   90.00
_cell.angle_gamma   90.00
#
_symmetry.space_group_name_H-M   'P 1'
#
loop_
_entity.id
_entity.type
_entity.pdbx_description
1 polymer ?
#
loop_
_entity_poly.entity_id
_entity_poly.type
_entity_poly.pdbx_seq_one_letter_code
_entity_poly.pdbx_strand_id
1 'polypeptide(L)'
;MLNRYLTLAFALLSFASSAQTVYFHQDFSQTTGLINPQPDTGQFSHIILTAPALSYHKFHKGYLELTRSRLDSATGGIIRAMRATPFTPNPETLVVRIKLSVEGIQAPALNALYLYAGEDFNPVNNSFPGNGLMFAKCSLNFLEDGFNVKDLETRQVSKTCAEKQQVTITWALNNSEAPLKYRVNSATEETAQPGTYDLWVDDAPVARNTTAYPGASAHSQTKLSNFEMRYRNGVGTIRIDEITIDDGKPERVEHAFFIAPNPAKRDHITLSAKGVLAATVRVIDLNGKVLPSVTVVESPERIILKPLTPVASGIYILQFQSQDGHCQALKLMTE
;
A
#
# COMPACT_ATOMS: atom_id res chain seq x y z
N MET A 1 -15.35 -51.23 -34.36
CA MET A 1 -15.00 -49.98 -35.08
C MET A 1 -16.06 -48.95 -34.73
N LEU A 2 -15.83 -47.70 -34.36
CA LEU A 2 -14.65 -46.91 -34.04
C LEU A 2 -15.23 -45.62 -33.39
N ASN A 3 -14.60 -45.13 -32.33
CA ASN A 3 -14.58 -43.74 -31.85
C ASN A 3 -15.89 -42.94 -31.70
N ARG A 4 -16.38 -42.85 -30.45
CA ARG A 4 -17.10 -41.66 -29.96
C ARG A 4 -16.09 -40.72 -29.30
N TYR A 5 -15.80 -39.60 -29.96
CA TYR A 5 -14.97 -38.53 -29.45
C TYR A 5 -15.71 -37.77 -28.34
N LEU A 6 -15.24 -37.91 -27.11
CA LEU A 6 -15.64 -37.11 -25.96
C LEU A 6 -14.71 -35.89 -25.91
N THR A 7 -15.15 -34.77 -26.47
CA THR A 7 -14.42 -33.50 -26.40
C THR A 7 -14.61 -32.91 -25.01
N LEU A 8 -13.70 -33.21 -24.10
CA LEU A 8 -13.65 -32.60 -22.76
C LEU A 8 -13.10 -31.17 -22.92
N ALA A 9 -13.99 -30.18 -22.93
CA ALA A 9 -13.61 -28.78 -22.89
C ALA A 9 -13.06 -28.43 -21.49
N PHE A 10 -11.72 -28.42 -21.37
CA PHE A 10 -11.03 -27.85 -20.22
C PHE A 10 -11.22 -26.33 -20.25
N ALA A 11 -12.25 -25.85 -19.56
CA ALA A 11 -12.39 -24.44 -19.24
C ALA A 11 -11.30 -24.08 -18.21
N LEU A 12 -10.17 -23.59 -18.72
CA LEU A 12 -9.18 -22.85 -17.94
C LEU A 12 -9.87 -21.58 -17.41
N LEU A 13 -10.48 -21.70 -16.23
CA LEU A 13 -10.89 -20.56 -15.41
C LEU A 13 -9.60 -19.84 -14.98
N SER A 14 -9.18 -18.87 -15.81
CA SER A 14 -8.18 -17.88 -15.44
C SER A 14 -8.78 -17.02 -14.33
N PHE A 15 -8.57 -17.44 -13.08
CA PHE A 15 -8.77 -16.57 -11.93
C PHE A 15 -7.69 -15.48 -12.02
N ALA A 16 -8.02 -14.36 -12.66
CA ALA A 16 -7.23 -13.14 -12.57
C ALA A 16 -7.33 -12.65 -11.11
N SER A 17 -6.40 -13.10 -10.27
CA SER A 17 -6.13 -12.46 -8.99
C SER A 17 -5.62 -11.06 -9.32
N SER A 18 -6.43 -10.03 -9.05
CA SER A 18 -5.95 -8.65 -9.14
C SER A 18 -4.98 -8.44 -7.99
N ALA A 19 -3.69 -8.58 -8.26
CA ALA A 19 -2.65 -8.13 -7.35
C ALA A 19 -2.79 -6.62 -7.14
N GLN A 20 -2.39 -6.15 -5.96
CA GLN A 20 -2.34 -4.72 -5.66
C GLN A 20 -1.39 -4.03 -6.64
N THR A 21 -1.81 -2.90 -7.21
CA THR A 21 -0.94 -2.14 -8.13
C THR A 21 -0.04 -1.22 -7.32
N VAL A 22 1.28 -1.46 -7.36
CA VAL A 22 2.28 -0.56 -6.76
C VAL A 22 2.72 0.47 -7.79
N TYR A 23 2.47 1.75 -7.51
CA TYR A 23 2.84 2.86 -8.39
C TYR A 23 4.20 3.46 -8.06
N PHE A 24 4.58 3.44 -6.77
CA PHE A 24 5.87 3.90 -6.30
C PHE A 24 6.25 3.20 -5.01
N HIS A 25 7.48 2.68 -4.92
CA HIS A 25 8.05 2.12 -3.69
C HIS A 25 9.52 2.49 -3.56
N GLN A 26 9.88 3.04 -2.41
CA GLN A 26 11.27 3.32 -2.05
C GLN A 26 11.53 2.99 -0.60
N ASP A 27 12.42 2.01 -0.39
CA ASP A 27 13.02 1.64 0.89
C ASP A 27 14.48 2.13 1.02
N PHE A 28 14.99 2.79 -0.03
CA PHE A 28 16.35 3.29 -0.14
C PHE A 28 17.43 2.22 0.15
N SER A 29 17.14 0.95 -0.16
CA SER A 29 18.11 -0.16 -0.07
C SER A 29 19.34 0.07 -0.96
N GLN A 30 19.19 0.90 -2.00
CA GLN A 30 20.24 1.40 -2.89
C GLN A 30 20.43 2.92 -2.73
N THR A 31 21.57 3.46 -3.15
CA THR A 31 21.89 4.90 -3.04
C THR A 31 22.05 5.62 -4.38
N THR A 32 21.90 4.90 -5.49
CA THR A 32 22.09 5.40 -6.86
C THR A 32 20.98 4.92 -7.76
N GLY A 33 20.73 5.61 -8.87
CA GLY A 33 19.69 5.20 -9.83
C GLY A 33 18.27 5.40 -9.31
N LEU A 34 18.08 6.28 -8.33
CA LEU A 34 16.78 6.57 -7.70
C LEU A 34 16.05 7.76 -8.34
N ILE A 35 16.62 8.36 -9.38
CA ILE A 35 16.05 9.50 -10.11
C ILE A 35 16.15 9.22 -11.61
N ASN A 36 15.02 9.27 -12.32
CA ASN A 36 14.94 9.05 -13.75
C ASN A 36 13.67 9.75 -14.31
N PRO A 37 13.77 10.68 -15.30
CA PRO A 37 12.60 11.33 -15.89
C PRO A 37 11.56 10.37 -16.51
N GLN A 38 11.95 9.12 -16.81
CA GLN A 38 11.05 8.02 -17.16
C GLN A 38 11.15 6.94 -16.06
N PRO A 39 10.60 7.20 -14.87
CA PRO A 39 10.86 6.37 -13.70
C PRO A 39 10.12 5.02 -13.77
N ASP A 40 10.78 3.96 -13.33
CA ASP A 40 10.10 2.73 -12.92
C ASP A 40 9.41 2.92 -11.55
N THR A 41 8.86 1.87 -10.93
CA THR A 41 8.20 1.99 -9.61
C THR A 41 9.16 2.34 -8.47
N GLY A 42 10.48 2.21 -8.64
CA GLY A 42 11.51 2.50 -7.66
C GLY A 42 12.15 3.88 -7.79
N GLN A 43 11.68 4.75 -8.68
CA GLN A 43 12.41 5.97 -9.01
C GLN A 43 11.57 7.23 -8.80
N PHE A 44 12.18 8.28 -8.25
CA PHE A 44 11.62 9.62 -8.45
C PHE A 44 11.79 10.00 -9.91
N SER A 45 10.84 10.75 -10.45
CA SER A 45 11.04 11.39 -11.75
C SER A 45 12.10 12.50 -11.67
N HIS A 46 12.06 13.27 -10.57
CA HIS A 46 12.87 14.47 -10.38
C HIS A 46 13.15 14.70 -8.90
N ILE A 47 14.37 15.17 -8.60
CA ILE A 47 14.66 15.91 -7.37
C ILE A 47 15.27 17.26 -7.74
N ILE A 48 14.63 18.34 -7.31
CA ILE A 48 14.98 19.72 -7.68
C ILE A 48 15.41 20.50 -6.45
N LEU A 49 16.51 21.24 -6.59
CA LEU A 49 17.04 22.18 -5.60
C LEU A 49 17.05 23.58 -6.20
N THR A 50 16.35 24.56 -5.60
CA THR A 50 16.35 25.93 -6.14
C THR A 50 17.58 26.74 -5.73
N ALA A 51 18.24 26.38 -4.63
CA ALA A 51 19.50 26.96 -4.19
C ALA A 51 20.35 25.90 -3.46
N PRO A 52 21.20 25.14 -4.18
CA PRO A 52 22.00 24.05 -3.61
C PRO A 52 22.94 24.44 -2.45
N ALA A 53 23.27 25.73 -2.32
CA ALA A 53 24.05 26.24 -1.20
C ALA A 53 23.27 26.32 0.13
N LEU A 54 21.93 26.27 0.06
CA LEU A 54 21.02 26.44 1.20
C LEU A 54 20.21 25.19 1.50
N SER A 55 20.24 24.21 0.59
CA SER A 55 19.56 22.94 0.76
C SER A 55 20.24 21.83 -0.03
N TYR A 56 20.12 20.62 0.48
CA TYR A 56 20.61 19.43 -0.20
C TYR A 56 19.70 18.24 0.10
N HIS A 57 19.83 17.23 -0.76
CA HIS A 57 19.30 15.91 -0.52
C HIS A 57 20.43 14.90 -0.57
N LYS A 58 20.29 13.78 0.15
CA LYS A 58 21.26 12.69 0.09
C LYS A 58 20.57 11.35 0.26
N PHE A 59 20.90 10.39 -0.60
CA PHE A 59 20.47 9.02 -0.47
C PHE A 59 21.48 8.26 0.40
N HIS A 60 20.99 7.72 1.51
CA HIS A 60 21.71 6.81 2.37
C HIS A 60 21.12 5.42 2.23
N LYS A 61 21.88 4.40 2.63
CA LYS A 61 21.32 3.06 2.72
C LYS A 61 20.24 3.04 3.80
N GLY A 62 18.98 2.89 3.37
CA GLY A 62 17.79 2.84 4.21
C GLY A 62 17.05 4.15 4.42
N TYR A 63 17.52 5.30 3.90
CA TYR A 63 16.74 6.56 3.95
C TYR A 63 17.16 7.63 2.94
N LEU A 64 16.24 8.52 2.61
CA LEU A 64 16.49 9.80 1.96
C LEU A 64 16.56 10.91 3.02
N GLU A 65 17.65 11.68 3.01
CA GLU A 65 17.83 12.89 3.82
C GLU A 65 17.47 14.13 3.01
N LEU A 66 16.64 15.01 3.59
CA LEU A 66 16.31 16.32 3.05
C LEU A 66 16.69 17.39 4.08
N THR A 67 17.64 18.26 3.74
CA THR A 67 18.11 19.30 4.66
C THR A 67 17.98 20.68 4.04
N ARG A 68 17.38 21.60 4.80
CA ARG A 68 17.40 23.03 4.54
C ARG A 68 18.15 23.71 5.67
N SER A 69 19.25 24.39 5.35
CA SER A 69 20.14 24.97 6.37
C SER A 69 19.79 26.41 6.73
N ARG A 70 19.03 27.13 5.88
CA ARG A 70 18.63 28.53 6.13
C ARG A 70 17.29 28.88 5.47
N LEU A 71 16.61 29.87 6.04
CA LEU A 71 15.56 30.62 5.34
C LEU A 71 16.22 31.64 4.43
N ASP A 72 15.85 31.64 3.15
CA ASP A 72 16.23 32.69 2.21
C ASP A 72 15.11 32.89 1.20
N SER A 73 14.73 34.16 1.00
CA SER A 73 13.67 34.65 0.10
C SER A 73 12.38 33.80 0.05
N ALA A 74 11.42 34.16 -0.80
CA ALA A 74 10.21 33.35 -0.98
C ALA A 74 10.46 32.04 -1.77
N THR A 75 11.64 31.90 -2.40
CA THR A 75 11.96 30.84 -3.37
C THR A 75 13.31 30.15 -3.14
N GLY A 76 14.11 30.60 -2.17
CA GLY A 76 15.43 30.04 -1.87
C GLY A 76 15.37 28.69 -1.12
N GLY A 77 16.28 27.79 -1.49
CA GLY A 77 16.53 26.53 -0.77
C GLY A 77 15.40 25.50 -0.84
N ILE A 78 14.48 25.60 -1.80
CA ILE A 78 13.38 24.65 -1.95
C ILE A 78 13.94 23.31 -2.41
N ILE A 79 13.49 22.22 -1.78
CA ILE A 79 13.70 20.85 -2.25
C ILE A 79 12.36 20.30 -2.75
N ARG A 80 12.33 19.73 -3.94
CA ARG A 80 11.15 19.03 -4.48
C ARG A 80 11.55 17.62 -4.87
N ALA A 81 10.89 16.60 -4.33
CA ALA A 81 11.02 15.21 -4.75
C ALA A 81 9.69 14.77 -5.39
N MET A 82 9.72 14.32 -6.64
CA MET A 82 8.52 14.27 -7.47
C MET A 82 8.37 12.97 -8.25
N ARG A 83 7.13 12.51 -8.38
CA ARG A 83 6.60 11.66 -9.46
C ARG A 83 5.76 12.54 -10.40
N ALA A 84 6.44 13.34 -11.21
CA ALA A 84 5.89 14.25 -12.22
C ALA A 84 5.54 13.52 -13.53
N THR A 85 6.21 12.40 -13.80
CA THR A 85 5.80 11.48 -14.86
C THR A 85 4.58 10.69 -14.38
N PRO A 86 3.43 10.74 -15.08
CA PRO A 86 2.19 10.10 -14.65
C PRO A 86 2.35 8.62 -14.30
N PHE A 87 1.71 8.19 -13.23
CA PHE A 87 1.59 6.77 -12.90
C PHE A 87 0.90 6.00 -14.03
N THR A 88 1.35 4.77 -14.29
CA THR A 88 0.78 3.89 -15.31
C THR A 88 0.56 2.50 -14.73
N PRO A 89 -0.66 1.94 -14.78
CA PRO A 89 -1.89 2.57 -15.26
C PRO A 89 -2.29 3.79 -14.42
N ASN A 90 -3.16 4.65 -14.94
CA ASN A 90 -3.61 5.82 -14.20
C ASN A 90 -4.49 5.40 -12.99
N PRO A 91 -4.15 5.80 -11.76
CA PRO A 91 -4.92 5.43 -10.57
C PRO A 91 -6.23 6.22 -10.43
N GLU A 92 -7.28 5.51 -10.06
CA GLU A 92 -8.53 6.13 -9.54
C GLU A 92 -8.51 6.27 -8.01
N THR A 93 -7.63 5.52 -7.36
CA THR A 93 -7.46 5.49 -5.90
C THR A 93 -5.97 5.39 -5.59
N LEU A 94 -5.54 5.99 -4.48
CA LEU A 94 -4.19 5.86 -3.97
C LEU A 94 -4.21 5.67 -2.46
N VAL A 95 -3.33 4.83 -1.94
CA VAL A 95 -2.92 4.88 -0.54
C VAL A 95 -1.43 5.17 -0.50
N VAL A 96 -1.09 6.36 0.00
CA VAL A 96 0.27 6.84 0.18
C VAL A 96 0.68 6.59 1.62
N ARG A 97 1.79 5.88 1.82
CA ARG A 97 2.41 5.65 3.12
C ARG A 97 3.81 6.20 3.13
N ILE A 98 4.13 7.05 4.09
CA ILE A 98 5.46 7.66 4.23
C ILE A 98 5.94 7.46 5.65
N LYS A 99 7.03 6.73 5.80
CA LYS A 99 7.72 6.56 7.07
C LYS A 99 8.83 7.59 7.17
N LEU A 100 8.74 8.48 8.16
CA LEU A 100 9.66 9.62 8.29
C LEU A 100 9.95 10.00 9.73
N SER A 101 10.99 10.79 9.91
CA SER A 101 11.32 11.50 11.15
C SER A 101 11.84 12.91 10.84
N VAL A 102 11.62 13.85 11.76
CA VAL A 102 12.28 15.16 11.73
C VAL A 102 13.51 15.09 12.64
N GLU A 103 14.71 15.08 12.05
CA GLU A 103 15.96 14.84 12.79
C GLU A 103 16.49 16.06 13.52
N GLY A 104 16.09 17.25 13.07
CA GLY A 104 16.54 18.52 13.59
C GLY A 104 15.66 19.66 13.11
N ILE A 105 15.16 20.47 14.03
CA ILE A 105 14.42 21.72 13.76
C ILE A 105 15.31 22.88 14.16
N GLN A 106 15.64 23.76 13.21
CA GLN A 106 16.43 24.96 13.50
C GLN A 106 15.56 26.18 13.81
N ALA A 107 14.34 26.22 13.26
CA ALA A 107 13.37 27.27 13.52
C ALA A 107 11.93 26.73 13.33
N PRO A 108 10.97 27.13 14.20
CA PRO A 108 9.56 26.82 13.99
C PRO A 108 9.07 27.39 12.66
N ALA A 109 8.26 26.61 11.94
CA ALA A 109 7.73 26.99 10.65
C ALA A 109 6.43 26.22 10.35
N LEU A 110 5.37 26.96 10.04
CA LEU A 110 4.14 26.37 9.53
C LEU A 110 4.33 25.93 8.08
N ASN A 111 3.81 24.74 7.77
CA ASN A 111 3.92 24.11 6.46
C ASN A 111 5.38 24.01 5.99
N ALA A 112 6.25 23.51 6.87
CA ALA A 112 7.66 23.28 6.59
C ALA A 112 7.84 22.47 5.30
N LEU A 113 7.21 21.29 5.24
CA LEU A 113 7.15 20.37 4.11
C LEU A 113 5.69 20.25 3.64
N TYR A 114 5.46 20.25 2.34
CA TYR A 114 4.16 19.97 1.74
C TYR A 114 4.18 18.61 1.03
N LEU A 115 3.03 17.93 1.07
CA LEU A 115 2.76 16.73 0.29
C LEU A 115 1.58 17.02 -0.63
N TYR A 116 1.73 16.71 -1.92
CA TYR A 116 0.71 16.93 -2.95
C TYR A 116 0.43 15.62 -3.69
N ALA A 117 -0.85 15.35 -3.93
CA ALA A 117 -1.31 14.39 -4.92
C ALA A 117 -2.18 15.15 -5.94
N GLY A 118 -2.01 14.86 -7.22
CA GLY A 118 -2.63 15.65 -8.29
C GLY A 118 -2.30 15.15 -9.68
N GLU A 119 -2.41 16.04 -10.66
CA GLU A 119 -2.08 15.81 -12.07
C GLU A 119 -1.22 16.94 -12.64
N ASP A 120 -0.53 16.67 -13.75
CA ASP A 120 0.26 17.63 -14.52
C ASP A 120 1.26 18.46 -13.69
N PHE A 121 1.90 17.82 -12.70
CA PHE A 121 2.92 18.50 -11.89
C PHE A 121 4.15 18.85 -12.72
N ASN A 122 4.40 20.14 -12.86
CA ASN A 122 5.48 20.66 -13.69
C ASN A 122 6.83 20.66 -12.92
N PRO A 123 7.85 19.90 -13.35
CA PRO A 123 9.15 19.87 -12.71
C PRO A 123 9.99 21.13 -12.98
N VAL A 124 9.72 21.89 -14.06
CA VAL A 124 10.49 23.10 -14.39
C VAL A 124 9.96 24.37 -13.71
N ASN A 125 8.72 24.36 -13.19
CA ASN A 125 8.13 25.49 -12.49
C ASN A 125 8.21 25.32 -10.96
N ASN A 126 8.91 26.23 -10.28
CA ASN A 126 9.07 26.21 -8.82
C ASN A 126 7.90 26.84 -8.05
N SER A 127 6.91 27.39 -8.75
CA SER A 127 5.65 27.84 -8.14
C SER A 127 4.85 26.65 -7.58
N PHE A 128 3.91 26.92 -6.67
CA PHE A 128 2.99 25.88 -6.22
C PHE A 128 2.17 25.34 -7.39
N PRO A 129 1.82 24.04 -7.42
CA PRO A 129 0.83 23.55 -8.37
C PRO A 129 -0.44 24.38 -8.26
N GLY A 130 -1.07 24.69 -9.40
CA GLY A 130 -2.35 25.39 -9.41
C GLY A 130 -3.40 24.57 -8.67
N ASN A 131 -4.31 25.25 -7.95
CA ASN A 131 -5.29 24.53 -7.12
C ASN A 131 -6.10 23.49 -7.91
N GLY A 132 -6.52 23.78 -9.15
CA GLY A 132 -7.28 22.85 -9.98
C GLY A 132 -6.54 21.57 -10.39
N LEU A 133 -5.21 21.52 -10.22
CA LEU A 133 -4.38 20.35 -10.53
C LEU A 133 -4.23 19.39 -9.34
N MET A 134 -4.54 19.83 -8.13
CA MET A 134 -4.39 18.99 -6.94
C MET A 134 -5.67 18.20 -6.71
N PHE A 135 -5.54 16.99 -6.18
CA PHE A 135 -6.63 16.23 -5.55
C PHE A 135 -6.66 16.48 -4.04
N ALA A 136 -5.49 16.57 -3.41
CA ALA A 136 -5.39 16.77 -1.97
C ALA A 136 -4.00 17.32 -1.64
N LYS A 137 -3.89 17.93 -0.46
CA LYS A 137 -2.61 18.41 0.06
C LYS A 137 -2.59 18.39 1.59
N CYS A 138 -1.46 18.00 2.15
CA CYS A 138 -1.18 18.13 3.57
C CYS A 138 0.23 18.70 3.78
N SER A 139 0.57 19.03 5.02
CA SER A 139 1.88 19.60 5.35
C SER A 139 2.40 19.09 6.69
N LEU A 140 3.71 19.24 6.92
CA LEU A 140 4.30 19.13 8.24
C LEU A 140 4.54 20.54 8.77
N ASN A 141 4.23 20.80 10.04
CA ASN A 141 4.69 21.99 10.74
C ASN A 141 5.91 21.64 11.59
N PHE A 142 6.89 22.52 11.63
CA PHE A 142 7.96 22.50 12.62
C PHE A 142 7.55 23.39 13.79
N LEU A 143 7.63 22.86 15.00
CA LEU A 143 7.32 23.52 16.25
C LEU A 143 8.60 23.65 17.09
N GLU A 144 8.51 24.30 18.25
CA GLU A 144 9.65 24.41 19.17
C GLU A 144 10.03 23.07 19.82
N ASP A 145 9.05 22.19 20.02
CA ASP A 145 9.16 20.92 20.75
C ASP A 145 9.01 19.67 19.88
N GLY A 146 8.90 19.84 18.56
CA GLY A 146 8.69 18.73 17.63
C GLY A 146 7.99 19.14 16.35
N PHE A 147 7.21 18.22 15.78
CA PHE A 147 6.49 18.45 14.54
C PHE A 147 5.07 17.86 14.59
N ASN A 148 4.19 18.34 13.73
CA ASN A 148 2.89 17.71 13.52
C ASN A 148 2.51 17.73 12.03
N VAL A 149 1.58 16.87 11.65
CA VAL A 149 1.01 16.83 10.30
C VAL A 149 -0.28 17.63 10.29
N LYS A 150 -0.46 18.47 9.28
CA LYS A 150 -1.61 19.34 9.10
C LYS A 150 -2.34 18.98 7.82
N ASP A 151 -3.64 18.75 7.95
CA ASP A 151 -4.55 18.78 6.82
C ASP A 151 -4.79 20.24 6.41
N LEU A 152 -4.58 20.57 5.14
CA LEU A 152 -4.65 21.96 4.67
C LEU A 152 -6.06 22.41 4.28
N GLU A 153 -7.00 21.49 4.09
CA GLU A 153 -8.39 21.80 3.74
C GLU A 153 -9.21 22.09 5.00
N THR A 154 -9.23 21.14 5.93
CA THR A 154 -9.91 21.21 7.23
C THR A 154 -9.15 22.02 8.27
N ARG A 155 -7.85 22.24 8.06
CA ARG A 155 -6.91 22.88 9.02
C ARG A 155 -6.68 22.07 10.30
N GLN A 156 -7.14 20.82 10.37
CA GLN A 156 -6.86 19.93 11.49
C GLN A 156 -5.38 19.56 11.54
N VAL A 157 -4.87 19.33 12.75
CA VAL A 157 -3.48 18.95 13.01
C VAL A 157 -3.43 17.66 13.81
N SER A 158 -2.43 16.81 13.55
CA SER A 158 -2.13 15.65 14.38
C SER A 158 -1.65 16.09 15.77
N LYS A 159 -1.50 15.11 16.66
CA LYS A 159 -0.69 15.30 17.87
C LYS A 159 0.74 15.70 17.49
N THR A 160 1.39 16.46 18.36
CA THR A 160 2.82 16.76 18.25
C THR A 160 3.64 15.49 18.47
N CYS A 161 4.57 15.23 17.57
CA CYS A 161 5.57 14.18 17.62
C CYS A 161 6.92 14.81 17.95
N ALA A 162 7.70 14.19 18.81
CA ALA A 162 9.02 14.70 19.16
C ALA A 162 9.99 14.62 17.96
N GLU A 163 11.04 15.46 17.94
CA GLU A 163 12.15 15.26 17.00
C GLU A 163 12.73 13.84 17.13
N LYS A 164 13.17 13.27 15.99
CA LYS A 164 13.68 11.90 15.84
C LYS A 164 12.68 10.79 16.15
N GLN A 165 11.46 11.12 16.57
CA GLN A 165 10.38 10.15 16.59
C GLN A 165 10.02 9.80 15.15
N GLN A 166 10.10 8.51 14.82
CA GLN A 166 9.64 7.99 13.55
C GLN A 166 8.11 7.84 13.59
N VAL A 167 7.46 8.28 12.53
CA VAL A 167 6.00 8.17 12.34
C VAL A 167 5.69 7.70 10.92
N THR A 168 4.50 7.13 10.75
CA THR A 168 3.95 6.79 9.43
C THR A 168 2.80 7.72 9.09
N ILE A 169 2.91 8.46 7.99
CA ILE A 169 1.77 9.17 7.40
C ILE A 169 1.05 8.20 6.48
N THR A 170 -0.23 7.95 6.73
CA THR A 170 -1.09 7.18 5.81
C THR A 170 -2.14 8.12 5.21
N TRP A 171 -2.18 8.19 3.89
CA TRP A 171 -3.06 9.10 3.16
C TRP A 171 -3.82 8.33 2.07
N ALA A 172 -5.11 8.08 2.31
CA ALA A 172 -5.98 7.36 1.39
C ALA A 172 -6.79 8.37 0.56
N LEU A 173 -6.68 8.28 -0.76
CA LEU A 173 -7.18 9.24 -1.74
C LEU A 173 -8.14 8.50 -2.68
N ASN A 174 -9.41 8.91 -2.74
CA ASN A 174 -10.41 8.23 -3.54
C ASN A 174 -11.03 9.15 -4.60
N ASN A 175 -10.48 9.11 -5.81
CA ASN A 175 -11.04 9.81 -6.97
C ASN A 175 -12.02 8.94 -7.77
N SER A 176 -12.31 7.71 -7.32
CA SER A 176 -13.24 6.80 -7.99
C SER A 176 -14.70 7.09 -7.62
N GLU A 177 -15.63 6.47 -8.34
CA GLU A 177 -17.06 6.49 -8.02
C GLU A 177 -17.46 5.51 -6.91
N ALA A 178 -16.54 4.60 -6.53
CA ALA A 178 -16.79 3.55 -5.53
C ALA A 178 -16.08 3.87 -4.20
N PRO A 179 -16.59 3.41 -3.04
CA PRO A 179 -15.87 3.53 -1.78
C PRO A 179 -14.54 2.75 -1.82
N LEU A 180 -13.46 3.39 -1.36
CA LEU A 180 -12.14 2.78 -1.21
C LEU A 180 -12.03 2.20 0.20
N LYS A 181 -11.98 0.87 0.30
CA LYS A 181 -11.58 0.18 1.52
C LYS A 181 -10.07 0.10 1.58
N TYR A 182 -9.47 0.45 2.71
CA TYR A 182 -8.02 0.43 2.87
C TYR A 182 -7.63 0.09 4.31
N ARG A 183 -6.38 -0.32 4.49
CA ARG A 183 -5.80 -0.61 5.81
C ARG A 183 -4.90 0.53 6.26
N VAL A 184 -5.18 1.06 7.45
CA VAL A 184 -4.31 2.04 8.13
C VAL A 184 -3.07 1.32 8.66
N ASN A 185 -3.29 0.16 9.28
CA ASN A 185 -2.28 -0.74 9.82
C ASN A 185 -2.72 -2.20 9.63
N SER A 186 -2.03 -3.17 10.24
CA SER A 186 -2.38 -4.60 10.09
C SER A 186 -3.73 -5.01 10.70
N ALA A 187 -4.33 -4.20 11.58
CA ALA A 187 -5.52 -4.51 12.36
C ALA A 187 -6.74 -3.63 12.04
N THR A 188 -6.54 -2.45 11.45
CA THR A 188 -7.59 -1.45 11.24
C THR A 188 -7.87 -1.25 9.75
N GLU A 189 -9.10 -1.59 9.34
CA GLU A 189 -9.66 -1.29 8.02
C GLU A 189 -10.60 -0.09 8.10
N GLU A 190 -10.48 0.82 7.15
CA GLU A 190 -11.25 2.05 7.05
C GLU A 190 -11.80 2.21 5.63
N THR A 191 -12.68 3.19 5.42
CA THR A 191 -13.31 3.43 4.12
C THR A 191 -13.37 4.91 3.80
N ALA A 192 -12.69 5.29 2.71
CA ALA A 192 -12.78 6.63 2.13
C ALA A 192 -13.91 6.65 1.09
N GLN A 193 -14.86 7.58 1.23
CA GLN A 193 -15.96 7.75 0.29
C GLN A 193 -15.51 8.25 -1.09
N PRO A 194 -16.31 8.07 -2.14
CA PRO A 194 -16.05 8.65 -3.46
C PRO A 194 -15.77 10.16 -3.39
N GLY A 195 -14.72 10.62 -4.08
CA GLY A 195 -14.33 12.04 -4.13
C GLY A 195 -13.77 12.59 -2.82
N THR A 196 -13.38 11.73 -1.87
CA THR A 196 -12.82 12.16 -0.58
C THR A 196 -11.44 11.57 -0.32
N TYR A 197 -10.83 12.02 0.77
CA TYR A 197 -9.61 11.44 1.30
C TYR A 197 -9.62 11.38 2.83
N ASP A 198 -8.77 10.50 3.35
CA ASP A 198 -8.49 10.33 4.78
C ASP A 198 -7.00 10.49 5.04
N LEU A 199 -6.63 11.20 6.11
CA LEU A 199 -5.26 11.46 6.51
C LEU A 199 -5.03 10.97 7.93
N TRP A 200 -3.95 10.22 8.14
CA TRP A 200 -3.58 9.60 9.40
C TRP A 200 -2.11 9.84 9.72
N VAL A 201 -1.81 9.89 11.02
CA VAL A 201 -0.44 9.77 11.54
C VAL A 201 -0.43 8.60 12.51
N ASP A 202 0.38 7.61 12.19
CA ASP A 202 0.34 6.27 12.77
C ASP A 202 -1.11 5.73 12.71
N ASP A 203 -1.70 5.44 13.87
CA ASP A 203 -3.07 4.92 13.98
C ASP A 203 -4.11 6.00 14.31
N ALA A 204 -3.69 7.27 14.39
CA ALA A 204 -4.54 8.39 14.78
C ALA A 204 -5.01 9.18 13.54
N PRO A 205 -6.33 9.39 13.38
CA PRO A 205 -6.83 10.19 12.27
C PRO A 205 -6.51 11.67 12.48
N VAL A 206 -6.03 12.32 11.42
CA VAL A 206 -5.93 13.78 11.32
C VAL A 206 -7.19 14.35 10.68
N ALA A 207 -7.65 13.73 9.60
CA ALA A 207 -8.87 14.10 8.88
C ALA A 207 -9.49 12.85 8.24
N ARG A 208 -10.83 12.79 8.14
CA ARG A 208 -11.57 11.69 7.51
C ARG A 208 -12.68 12.21 6.63
N ASN A 209 -12.94 11.52 5.53
CA ASN A 209 -13.91 11.80 4.49
C ASN A 209 -13.91 13.28 4.08
N THR A 210 -12.71 13.84 3.96
CA THR A 210 -12.54 15.24 3.54
C THR A 210 -12.70 15.31 2.03
N THR A 211 -13.53 16.22 1.54
CA THR A 211 -13.72 16.43 0.11
C THR A 211 -12.39 16.75 -0.57
N ALA A 212 -12.15 16.16 -1.75
CA ALA A 212 -10.97 16.43 -2.56
C ALA A 212 -10.75 17.95 -2.75
N TYR A 213 -9.50 18.36 -2.65
CA TYR A 213 -9.04 19.73 -2.79
C TYR A 213 -8.98 20.20 -4.25
N PRO A 214 -9.20 21.49 -4.51
CA PRO A 214 -10.10 22.36 -3.74
C PRO A 214 -11.50 21.80 -3.94
N GLY A 215 -12.39 21.76 -2.94
CA GLY A 215 -13.73 21.15 -3.05
C GLY A 215 -14.64 21.58 -4.23
N ALA A 216 -14.17 22.48 -5.10
CA ALA A 216 -14.77 22.93 -6.35
C ALA A 216 -13.99 22.54 -7.64
N SER A 217 -12.88 21.80 -7.58
CA SER A 217 -12.18 21.37 -8.79
C SER A 217 -13.00 20.33 -9.53
N ALA A 218 -13.13 20.50 -10.85
CA ALA A 218 -13.76 19.50 -11.70
C ALA A 218 -13.04 18.14 -11.55
N HIS A 219 -13.84 17.08 -11.49
CA HIS A 219 -13.34 15.71 -11.57
C HIS A 219 -12.50 15.54 -12.83
N SER A 220 -11.37 14.87 -12.68
CA SER A 220 -10.51 14.42 -13.78
C SER A 220 -10.16 12.98 -13.53
N GLN A 221 -10.21 12.13 -14.56
CA GLN A 221 -9.81 10.73 -14.44
C GLN A 221 -8.33 10.63 -14.03
N THR A 222 -7.48 11.56 -14.47
CA THR A 222 -6.05 11.59 -14.19
C THR A 222 -5.66 12.30 -12.90
N LYS A 223 -6.62 12.70 -12.07
CA LYS A 223 -6.38 13.59 -10.91
C LYS A 223 -5.42 13.02 -9.85
N LEU A 224 -5.16 11.70 -9.85
CA LEU A 224 -4.20 11.06 -8.95
C LEU A 224 -2.92 10.59 -9.65
N SER A 225 -2.63 11.07 -10.85
CA SER A 225 -1.51 10.59 -11.67
C SER A 225 -0.12 11.01 -11.18
N ASN A 226 -0.02 12.00 -10.30
CA ASN A 226 1.25 12.58 -9.84
C ASN A 226 1.33 12.77 -8.33
N PHE A 227 2.57 12.81 -7.84
CA PHE A 227 2.89 13.02 -6.43
C PHE A 227 4.11 13.95 -6.27
N GLU A 228 4.08 14.85 -5.29
CA GLU A 228 5.18 15.77 -4.98
C GLU A 228 5.35 15.97 -3.47
N MET A 229 6.59 15.85 -2.99
CA MET A 229 7.01 16.35 -1.69
C MET A 229 7.81 17.65 -1.88
N ARG A 230 7.43 18.72 -1.20
CA ARG A 230 8.03 20.05 -1.37
C ARG A 230 8.48 20.64 -0.03
N TYR A 231 9.77 20.64 0.23
CA TYR A 231 10.36 21.23 1.43
C TYR A 231 10.62 22.73 1.20
N ARG A 232 9.74 23.61 1.73
CA ARG A 232 9.74 25.03 1.38
C ARG A 232 9.90 26.02 2.55
N ASN A 233 9.18 25.87 3.66
CA ASN A 233 9.17 26.92 4.68
C ASN A 233 10.05 26.58 5.89
N GLY A 234 10.32 25.30 6.15
CA GLY A 234 11.05 24.88 7.33
C GLY A 234 12.56 24.93 7.14
N VAL A 235 13.28 25.03 8.25
CA VAL A 235 14.74 24.95 8.32
C VAL A 235 15.08 23.84 9.31
N GLY A 236 15.84 22.85 8.84
CA GLY A 236 16.03 21.61 9.55
C GLY A 236 16.36 20.44 8.63
N THR A 237 16.26 19.24 9.18
CA THR A 237 16.53 17.98 8.50
C THR A 237 15.37 17.02 8.68
N ILE A 238 14.93 16.41 7.58
CA ILE A 238 13.89 15.38 7.55
C ILE A 238 14.53 14.12 6.97
N ARG A 239 14.31 12.97 7.61
CA ARG A 239 14.62 11.66 7.05
C ARG A 239 13.33 10.97 6.61
N ILE A 240 13.41 10.34 5.45
CA ILE A 240 12.34 9.52 4.90
C ILE A 240 12.92 8.13 4.74
N ASP A 241 12.45 7.19 5.55
CA ASP A 241 12.92 5.81 5.57
C ASP A 241 12.22 4.98 4.49
N GLU A 242 10.94 5.25 4.25
CA GLU A 242 10.15 4.50 3.27
C GLU A 242 9.04 5.35 2.67
N ILE A 243 8.77 5.13 1.37
CA ILE A 243 7.59 5.64 0.68
C ILE A 243 6.95 4.51 -0.11
N THR A 244 5.65 4.30 0.08
CA THR A 244 4.84 3.36 -0.71
C THR A 244 3.60 4.09 -1.22
N ILE A 245 3.31 3.93 -2.50
CA ILE A 245 2.11 4.43 -3.17
C ILE A 245 1.52 3.26 -3.95
N ASP A 246 0.33 2.83 -3.55
CA ASP A 246 -0.39 1.72 -4.15
C ASP A 246 -1.86 2.09 -4.40
N ASP A 247 -2.61 1.24 -5.09
CA ASP A 247 -4.04 1.48 -5.39
C ASP A 247 -4.98 1.26 -4.19
N GLY A 248 -4.44 1.01 -2.99
CA GLY A 248 -5.21 0.87 -1.75
C GLY A 248 -6.08 -0.36 -1.65
N LYS A 249 -6.23 -1.11 -2.75
CA LYS A 249 -6.99 -2.36 -2.78
C LYS A 249 -6.22 -3.31 -1.88
N PRO A 250 -6.76 -3.73 -0.72
CA PRO A 250 -6.04 -4.60 0.17
C PRO A 250 -5.59 -5.80 -0.66
N GLU A 251 -4.28 -6.08 -0.65
CA GLU A 251 -3.81 -7.37 -1.12
C GLU A 251 -4.77 -8.39 -0.52
N ARG A 252 -5.35 -9.23 -1.38
CA ARG A 252 -5.86 -10.49 -0.86
C ARG A 252 -4.66 -11.04 -0.13
N VAL A 253 -4.74 -11.08 1.20
CA VAL A 253 -3.82 -11.86 2.01
C VAL A 253 -4.01 -13.24 1.40
N GLU A 254 -3.12 -13.63 0.49
CA GLU A 254 -3.14 -14.97 -0.03
C GLU A 254 -2.87 -15.79 1.21
N HIS A 255 -3.94 -16.35 1.77
CA HIS A 255 -3.81 -17.34 2.79
C HIS A 255 -3.13 -18.46 2.04
N ALA A 256 -1.82 -18.59 2.21
CA ALA A 256 -1.03 -19.62 1.55
C ALA A 256 -1.50 -20.96 2.11
N PHE A 257 -2.52 -21.51 1.48
CA PHE A 257 -3.05 -22.81 1.81
C PHE A 257 -2.25 -23.83 1.02
N PHE A 258 -1.54 -24.70 1.72
CA PHE A 258 -0.82 -25.78 1.05
C PHE A 258 -0.90 -27.07 1.85
N ILE A 259 -0.82 -28.17 1.11
CA ILE A 259 -0.74 -29.51 1.66
C ILE A 259 0.73 -29.93 1.62
N ALA A 260 1.28 -30.31 2.77
CA ALA A 260 2.66 -30.78 2.86
C ALA A 260 2.77 -31.95 3.84
N PRO A 261 3.30 -33.12 3.42
CA PRO A 261 3.74 -33.44 2.06
C PRO A 261 2.55 -33.64 1.08
N ASN A 262 2.82 -33.46 -0.22
CA ASN A 262 1.91 -33.81 -1.32
C ASN A 262 2.74 -34.51 -2.41
N PRO A 263 2.73 -35.86 -2.50
CA PRO A 263 1.73 -36.77 -1.93
C PRO A 263 1.71 -36.85 -0.39
N ALA A 264 0.50 -36.86 0.17
CA ALA A 264 0.25 -37.06 1.60
C ALA A 264 0.20 -38.55 1.94
N LYS A 265 0.44 -38.87 3.21
CA LYS A 265 0.28 -40.24 3.72
C LYS A 265 -1.19 -40.62 3.80
N ARG A 266 -1.49 -41.90 3.63
CA ARG A 266 -2.87 -42.43 3.60
C ARG A 266 -3.65 -42.26 4.91
N ASP A 267 -2.94 -42.12 6.03
CA ASP A 267 -3.50 -42.07 7.39
C ASP A 267 -3.56 -40.65 7.98
N HIS A 268 -2.85 -39.68 7.39
CA HIS A 268 -2.95 -38.28 7.78
C HIS A 268 -2.59 -37.31 6.66
N ILE A 269 -3.39 -36.26 6.54
CA ILE A 269 -3.22 -35.17 5.59
C ILE A 269 -2.98 -33.90 6.40
N THR A 270 -1.90 -33.18 6.12
CA THR A 270 -1.57 -31.92 6.80
C THR A 270 -1.91 -30.75 5.89
N LEU A 271 -2.79 -29.88 6.36
CA LEU A 271 -3.11 -28.59 5.76
C LEU A 271 -2.40 -27.49 6.56
N SER A 272 -1.46 -26.79 5.91
CA SER A 272 -0.89 -25.55 6.43
C SER A 272 -1.73 -24.39 5.94
N ALA A 273 -2.44 -23.75 6.86
CA ALA A 273 -3.43 -22.73 6.56
C ALA A 273 -3.77 -21.89 7.79
N LYS A 274 -3.63 -20.57 7.67
CA LYS A 274 -4.14 -19.62 8.66
C LYS A 274 -5.62 -19.31 8.38
N GLY A 275 -6.42 -19.14 9.42
CA GLY A 275 -7.81 -18.66 9.28
C GLY A 275 -8.76 -19.64 8.60
N VAL A 276 -8.54 -20.95 8.72
CA VAL A 276 -9.46 -21.98 8.21
C VAL A 276 -10.46 -22.41 9.29
N LEU A 277 -11.73 -22.52 8.92
CA LEU A 277 -12.76 -23.11 9.76
C LEU A 277 -12.60 -24.62 9.78
N ALA A 278 -11.91 -25.16 10.79
CA ALA A 278 -11.56 -26.59 10.88
C ALA A 278 -12.75 -27.55 10.68
N ALA A 279 -13.95 -27.18 11.14
CA ALA A 279 -15.17 -27.97 10.98
C ALA A 279 -15.64 -28.14 9.51
N THR A 280 -15.11 -27.33 8.59
CA THR A 280 -15.50 -27.34 7.17
C THR A 280 -14.54 -28.14 6.30
N VAL A 281 -13.38 -28.55 6.84
CA VAL A 281 -12.35 -29.25 6.06
C VAL A 281 -12.81 -30.67 5.77
N ARG A 282 -12.83 -31.03 4.49
CA ARG A 282 -13.31 -32.33 4.00
C ARG A 282 -12.46 -32.84 2.84
N VAL A 283 -12.26 -34.15 2.79
CA VAL A 283 -11.61 -34.85 1.68
C VAL A 283 -12.68 -35.42 0.77
N ILE A 284 -12.59 -35.15 -0.52
CA ILE A 284 -13.58 -35.56 -1.53
C ILE A 284 -12.86 -36.38 -2.59
N ASP A 285 -13.40 -37.55 -2.91
CA ASP A 285 -12.86 -38.39 -4.00
C ASP A 285 -13.27 -37.87 -5.39
N LEU A 286 -12.73 -38.46 -6.45
CA LEU A 286 -13.03 -38.07 -7.83
C LEU A 286 -14.50 -38.31 -8.25
N ASN A 287 -15.24 -39.09 -7.47
CA ASN A 287 -16.68 -39.32 -7.69
C ASN A 287 -17.55 -38.34 -6.89
N GLY A 288 -16.94 -37.36 -6.20
CA GLY A 288 -17.65 -36.37 -5.38
C GLY A 288 -18.06 -36.90 -4.00
N LYS A 289 -17.62 -38.11 -3.60
CA LYS A 289 -17.94 -38.68 -2.29
C LYS A 289 -17.02 -38.09 -1.23
N VAL A 290 -17.63 -37.54 -0.17
CA VAL A 290 -16.90 -37.08 1.02
C VAL A 290 -16.41 -38.29 1.82
N LEU A 291 -15.12 -38.32 2.11
CA LEU A 291 -14.50 -39.35 2.92
C LEU A 291 -14.63 -39.01 4.41
N PRO A 292 -15.09 -39.95 5.25
CA PRO A 292 -15.21 -39.71 6.67
C PRO A 292 -13.82 -39.52 7.28
N SER A 293 -13.63 -38.42 8.01
CA SER A 293 -12.36 -38.04 8.60
C SER A 293 -12.56 -37.27 9.91
N VAL A 294 -11.54 -37.29 10.76
CA VAL A 294 -11.45 -36.48 11.97
C VAL A 294 -10.48 -35.34 11.73
N THR A 295 -10.92 -34.12 11.97
CA THR A 295 -10.07 -32.92 11.88
C THR A 295 -9.51 -32.57 13.25
N VAL A 296 -8.19 -32.43 13.33
CA VAL A 296 -7.45 -32.03 14.54
C VAL A 296 -6.73 -30.73 14.24
N VAL A 297 -7.00 -29.70 15.04
CA VAL A 297 -6.25 -28.43 14.98
C VAL A 297 -5.00 -28.59 15.82
N GLU A 298 -3.83 -28.68 15.17
CA GLU A 298 -2.54 -28.81 15.87
C GLU A 298 -2.02 -27.43 16.30
N SER A 299 -2.21 -26.41 15.46
CA SER A 299 -1.89 -25.02 15.75
C SER A 299 -2.81 -24.07 14.96
N PRO A 300 -2.80 -22.75 15.22
CA PRO A 300 -3.59 -21.78 14.45
C PRO A 300 -3.32 -21.77 12.94
N GLU A 301 -2.19 -22.35 12.49
CA GLU A 301 -1.78 -22.39 11.09
C GLU A 301 -1.69 -23.84 10.55
N ARG A 302 -2.02 -24.84 11.38
CA ARG A 302 -1.82 -26.25 11.02
C ARG A 302 -3.01 -27.12 11.44
N ILE A 303 -3.64 -27.73 10.44
CA ILE A 303 -4.76 -28.65 10.59
C ILE A 303 -4.36 -30.02 10.08
N ILE A 304 -4.64 -31.05 10.86
CA ILE A 304 -4.41 -32.45 10.50
C ILE A 304 -5.75 -33.13 10.27
N LEU A 305 -5.93 -33.72 9.09
CA LEU A 305 -7.07 -34.59 8.79
C LEU A 305 -6.65 -36.04 8.90
N LYS A 306 -7.40 -36.82 9.67
CA LYS A 306 -7.22 -38.26 9.86
C LYS A 306 -8.42 -39.00 9.27
N PRO A 307 -8.32 -39.54 8.05
CA PRO A 307 -9.36 -40.40 7.47
C PRO A 307 -9.69 -41.57 8.41
N LEU A 308 -10.98 -41.91 8.57
CA LEU A 308 -11.39 -43.04 9.42
C LEU A 308 -10.93 -44.40 8.89
N THR A 309 -10.68 -44.46 7.59
CA THR A 309 -10.10 -45.60 6.87
C THR A 309 -8.99 -45.06 5.98
N PRO A 310 -7.82 -45.73 5.89
CA PRO A 310 -6.73 -45.27 5.04
C PRO A 310 -7.22 -45.01 3.60
N VAL A 311 -6.91 -43.82 3.08
CA VAL A 311 -7.29 -43.46 1.71
C VAL A 311 -6.52 -44.32 0.71
N ALA A 312 -7.17 -44.75 -0.37
CA ALA A 312 -6.46 -45.36 -1.47
C ALA A 312 -5.45 -44.38 -2.08
N SER A 313 -4.42 -44.87 -2.78
CA SER A 313 -3.55 -44.00 -3.56
C SER A 313 -4.35 -43.37 -4.70
N GLY A 314 -4.16 -42.08 -4.92
CA GLY A 314 -4.88 -41.38 -5.98
C GLY A 314 -4.91 -39.87 -5.81
N ILE A 315 -5.80 -39.24 -6.57
CA ILE A 315 -6.06 -37.81 -6.53
C ILE A 315 -7.39 -37.57 -5.81
N TYR A 316 -7.39 -36.61 -4.92
CA TYR A 316 -8.51 -36.16 -4.11
C TYR A 316 -8.60 -34.64 -4.14
N ILE A 317 -9.73 -34.10 -3.70
CA ILE A 317 -9.92 -32.68 -3.46
C ILE A 317 -10.05 -32.46 -1.96
N LEU A 318 -9.20 -31.60 -1.40
CA LEU A 318 -9.34 -31.09 -0.06
C LEU A 318 -10.13 -29.77 -0.12
N GLN A 319 -11.35 -29.77 0.40
CA GLN A 319 -12.23 -28.58 0.39
C GLN A 319 -12.41 -28.04 1.80
N PHE A 320 -12.43 -26.72 1.97
CA PHE A 320 -12.63 -26.06 3.25
C PHE A 320 -13.16 -24.63 3.07
N GLN A 321 -13.54 -23.99 4.17
CA GLN A 321 -13.96 -22.60 4.21
C GLN A 321 -13.00 -21.79 5.09
N SER A 322 -12.58 -20.61 4.61
CA SER A 322 -11.83 -19.64 5.42
C SER A 322 -12.77 -18.86 6.35
N GLN A 323 -12.21 -18.19 7.36
CA GLN A 323 -12.95 -17.39 8.35
C GLN A 323 -13.72 -16.23 7.73
N ASP A 324 -13.29 -15.76 6.56
CA ASP A 324 -13.98 -14.76 5.72
C ASP A 324 -15.18 -15.33 4.94
N GLY A 325 -15.44 -16.63 5.05
CA GLY A 325 -16.57 -17.31 4.43
C GLY A 325 -16.29 -17.85 3.02
N HIS A 326 -15.09 -17.68 2.46
CA HIS A 326 -14.78 -18.20 1.13
C HIS A 326 -14.51 -19.71 1.12
N CYS A 327 -15.06 -20.42 0.14
CA CYS A 327 -14.82 -21.84 -0.07
C CYS A 327 -13.57 -22.04 -0.94
N GLN A 328 -12.65 -22.88 -0.48
CA GLN A 328 -11.37 -23.17 -1.11
C GLN A 328 -11.27 -24.67 -1.42
N ALA A 329 -10.51 -25.01 -2.46
CA ALA A 329 -10.28 -26.39 -2.86
C ALA A 329 -8.82 -26.58 -3.30
N LEU A 330 -8.15 -27.58 -2.75
CA LEU A 330 -6.77 -27.94 -3.08
C LEU A 330 -6.71 -29.35 -3.65
N LYS A 331 -5.82 -29.56 -4.63
CA LYS A 331 -5.51 -30.89 -5.15
C LYS A 331 -4.65 -31.64 -4.13
N LEU A 332 -5.15 -32.79 -3.69
CA LEU A 332 -4.47 -33.69 -2.79
C LEU A 332 -4.07 -34.96 -3.54
N MET A 333 -2.80 -35.36 -3.48
CA MET A 333 -2.34 -36.68 -3.91
C MET A 333 -2.04 -37.52 -2.68
N THR A 334 -2.35 -38.81 -2.71
CA THR A 334 -2.03 -39.75 -1.64
C THR A 334 -1.19 -40.91 -2.18
N GLU A 335 -0.18 -41.32 -1.42
CA GLU A 335 0.67 -42.48 -1.73
C GLU A 335 0.71 -43.48 -0.58
#